data_AF-H3RG51-F1
#
_entry.id   AF-H3RG51-F1
#
_cell.length_a   1.000
_cell.length_b   1.000
_cell.length_c   1.000
_cell.angle_alpha   90.00
_cell.angle_beta   90.00
_cell.angle_gamma   90.00
#
_symmetry.space_group_name_H-M   'P 1'
#
loop_
_entity.id
_entity.type
_entity.pdbx_description
1 polymer ?
#
loop_
_entity_poly.entity_id
_entity_poly.type
_entity_poly.pdbx_seq_one_letter_code
_entity_poly.pdbx_strand_id
1 'polypeptide(L)'
;MAMAKNQNLPTVSDFRTAFPQFSDTTRYPDAQIQFRLNLADVLLSEKITGKDLFPYFVELFVAHYMALWAADNRAMATGGSGGASGGVASSKSVDKVSVSYDTGATLNPDAGFWNYTRYGAEFWQLIMMFGAGGIQL
;
A
#
# COMPACT_ATOMS: atom_id res chain seq x y z
N MET A 1 3.85 1.68 26.38
CA MET A 1 3.58 1.99 24.96
C MET A 1 4.57 3.06 24.54
N ALA A 2 5.42 2.81 23.55
CA ALA A 2 6.24 3.89 22.99
C ALA A 2 5.30 4.88 22.28
N MET A 3 5.48 6.17 22.51
CA MET A 3 4.74 7.22 21.80
C MET A 3 5.10 7.16 20.31
N ALA A 4 4.12 7.36 19.43
CA ALA A 4 4.36 7.46 17.99
C ALA A 4 5.33 8.62 17.70
N LYS A 5 6.21 8.43 16.72
CA LYS A 5 7.15 9.46 16.24
C LYS A 5 6.39 10.63 15.61
N ASN A 6 5.36 10.33 14.83
CA ASN A 6 4.52 11.33 14.16
C ASN A 6 3.20 11.51 14.94
N GLN A 7 2.78 12.77 15.10
CA GLN A 7 1.62 13.11 15.96
C GLN A 7 0.31 12.66 15.30
N ASN A 8 0.25 12.74 13.98
CA ASN A 8 -0.94 12.44 13.19
C ASN A 8 -0.89 11.03 12.59
N LEU A 9 -0.24 10.08 13.27
CA LEU A 9 -0.26 8.67 12.84
C LEU A 9 -1.70 8.12 12.93
N PRO A 10 -2.29 7.63 11.82
CA PRO A 10 -3.62 7.05 11.84
C PRO A 10 -3.72 5.82 12.75
N THR A 11 -4.88 5.60 13.34
CA THR A 11 -5.21 4.34 14.00
C THR A 11 -5.71 3.30 13.00
N VAL A 12 -5.85 2.04 13.44
CA VAL A 12 -6.50 0.99 12.65
C VAL A 12 -7.94 1.38 12.26
N SER A 13 -8.66 2.06 13.16
CA SER A 13 -10.03 2.51 12.91
C SER A 13 -10.08 3.61 11.85
N ASP A 14 -9.15 4.56 11.90
CA ASP A 14 -9.04 5.64 10.90
C ASP A 14 -8.78 5.05 9.52
N PHE A 15 -7.80 4.15 9.42
CA PHE A 15 -7.47 3.46 8.17
C PHE A 15 -8.67 2.72 7.58
N ARG A 16 -9.44 1.99 8.39
CA ARG A 16 -10.63 1.28 7.91
C ARG A 16 -11.76 2.21 7.50
N THR A 17 -11.84 3.40 8.11
CA THR A 17 -12.81 4.44 7.74
C THR A 17 -12.44 5.05 6.40
N ALA A 18 -11.17 5.35 6.18
CA ALA A 18 -10.67 5.92 4.92
C ALA A 18 -10.66 4.88 3.77
N PHE A 19 -10.39 3.61 4.06
CA PHE A 19 -10.30 2.52 3.09
C PHE A 19 -11.23 1.35 3.45
N PRO A 20 -12.57 1.51 3.29
CA PRO A 20 -13.57 0.53 3.74
C PRO A 20 -13.46 -0.84 3.07
N GLN A 21 -12.80 -0.96 1.91
CA GLN A 21 -12.47 -2.22 1.25
C GLN A 21 -11.56 -3.14 2.09
N PHE A 22 -10.91 -2.61 3.12
CA PHE A 22 -10.12 -3.38 4.07
C PHE A 22 -10.87 -3.70 5.37
N SER A 23 -12.18 -3.45 5.47
CA SER A 23 -12.97 -3.58 6.72
C SER A 23 -13.11 -5.01 7.27
N ASP A 24 -12.98 -6.04 6.46
CA ASP A 24 -13.05 -7.45 6.91
C ASP A 24 -11.86 -7.78 7.83
N THR A 25 -12.15 -7.95 9.13
CA THR A 25 -11.14 -8.21 10.17
C THR A 25 -10.55 -9.62 10.13
N THR A 26 -11.23 -10.56 9.47
CA THR A 26 -10.69 -11.91 9.25
C THR A 26 -9.68 -11.88 8.10
N ARG A 27 -10.02 -11.18 7.02
CA ARG A 27 -9.15 -11.05 5.84
C ARG A 27 -7.97 -10.10 6.09
N TYR A 28 -8.20 -9.04 6.85
CA TYR A 28 -7.22 -8.01 7.19
C TYR A 28 -7.17 -7.87 8.72
N PRO A 29 -6.38 -8.69 9.44
CA PRO A 29 -6.33 -8.63 10.89
C PRO A 29 -5.78 -7.30 11.41
N ASP A 30 -6.32 -6.80 12.53
CA ASP A 30 -5.87 -5.54 13.14
C ASP A 30 -4.37 -5.52 13.44
N ALA A 31 -3.82 -6.65 13.88
CA ALA A 31 -2.39 -6.79 14.14
C ALA A 31 -1.53 -6.54 12.88
N GLN A 32 -2.03 -6.93 11.70
CA GLN A 32 -1.31 -6.72 10.43
C GLN A 32 -1.36 -5.25 10.00
N ILE A 33 -2.51 -4.60 10.15
CA ILE A 33 -2.66 -3.16 9.88
C ILE A 33 -1.77 -2.36 10.86
N GLN A 34 -1.85 -2.65 12.15
CA GLN A 34 -1.04 -1.99 13.17
C GLN A 34 0.46 -2.19 12.94
N PHE A 35 0.88 -3.38 12.52
CA PHE A 35 2.27 -3.63 12.15
C PHE A 35 2.75 -2.71 11.03
N ARG A 36 1.92 -2.48 10.00
CA ARG A 36 2.25 -1.57 8.89
C ARG A 36 2.17 -0.10 9.27
N LEU A 37 1.25 0.29 10.16
CA LEU A 37 1.21 1.64 10.73
C LEU A 37 2.50 1.95 11.51
N ASN A 38 2.96 1.01 12.34
CA ASN A 38 4.22 1.16 13.07
C ASN A 38 5.42 1.29 12.13
N LEU A 39 5.44 0.52 11.04
CA LEU A 39 6.49 0.62 10.03
C LEU A 39 6.44 1.98 9.30
N ALA A 40 5.25 2.46 8.95
CA ALA A 40 5.06 3.76 8.34
C ALA A 40 5.52 4.90 9.27
N ASP A 41 5.26 4.80 10.58
CA ASP A 41 5.71 5.80 11.56
C ASP A 41 7.24 5.93 11.60
N VAL A 42 7.94 4.80 11.49
CA VAL A 42 9.41 4.78 11.42
C VAL A 42 9.91 5.43 10.12
N LEU A 43 9.38 4.99 8.98
CA LEU A 43 9.90 5.35 7.65
C LEU A 43 9.49 6.75 7.19
N LEU A 44 8.28 7.19 7.54
CA LEU A 44 7.71 8.45 7.07
C LEU A 44 7.87 9.54 8.13
N SER A 45 7.84 10.79 7.66
CA SER A 45 8.01 11.97 8.51
C SER A 45 6.91 12.99 8.20
N GLU A 46 6.08 13.27 9.18
CA GLU A 46 5.06 14.32 9.16
C GLU A 46 5.70 15.69 8.90
N LYS A 47 6.96 15.90 9.29
CA LYS A 47 7.69 17.14 9.02
C LYS A 47 7.93 17.37 7.52
N ILE A 48 7.96 16.31 6.71
CA ILE A 48 8.20 16.39 5.26
C ILE A 48 6.90 16.53 4.50
N THR A 49 5.89 15.76 4.88
CA THR A 49 4.59 15.71 4.19
C THR A 49 3.60 16.78 4.67
N GLY A 50 3.81 17.31 5.87
CA GLY A 50 2.87 18.21 6.53
C GLY A 50 1.73 17.44 7.23
N LYS A 51 1.10 18.11 8.19
CA LYS A 51 0.07 17.53 9.07
C LYS A 51 -1.14 16.97 8.33
N ASP A 52 -1.57 17.65 7.27
CA ASP A 52 -2.82 17.34 6.57
C ASP A 52 -2.65 16.16 5.59
N LEU A 53 -1.47 16.01 5.00
CA LEU A 53 -1.20 14.95 4.03
C LEU A 53 -0.57 13.71 4.65
N PHE A 54 0.12 13.85 5.79
CA PHE A 54 0.78 12.72 6.45
C PHE A 54 -0.15 11.51 6.66
N PRO A 55 -1.39 11.64 7.18
CA PRO A 55 -2.32 10.52 7.32
C PRO A 55 -2.54 9.77 5.99
N TYR A 56 -2.78 10.51 4.91
CA TYR A 56 -3.06 9.93 3.60
C TYR A 56 -1.87 9.13 3.04
N PHE A 57 -0.64 9.65 3.20
CA PHE A 57 0.57 8.93 2.80
C PHE A 57 0.74 7.62 3.59
N VAL A 58 0.52 7.66 4.91
CA VAL A 58 0.57 6.47 5.76
C VAL A 58 -0.49 5.45 5.32
N GLU A 59 -1.71 5.90 5.06
CA GLU A 59 -2.80 4.99 4.68
C GLU A 59 -2.57 4.36 3.30
N LEU A 60 -2.04 5.09 2.31
CA LEU A 60 -1.65 4.51 1.02
C LEU A 60 -0.55 3.45 1.18
N PHE A 61 0.46 3.72 2.03
CA PHE A 61 1.51 2.77 2.37
C PHE A 61 0.92 1.49 2.98
N VAL A 62 0.02 1.62 3.97
CA VAL A 62 -0.63 0.48 4.62
C VAL A 62 -1.52 -0.27 3.65
N ALA A 63 -2.32 0.43 2.84
CA ALA A 63 -3.20 -0.16 1.83
C ALA A 63 -2.42 -0.98 0.79
N HIS A 64 -1.24 -0.51 0.37
CA HIS A 64 -0.35 -1.25 -0.51
C HIS A 64 0.02 -2.61 0.09
N TYR A 65 0.49 -2.64 1.34
CA TYR A 65 0.84 -3.88 2.01
C TYR A 65 -0.38 -4.79 2.30
N MET A 66 -1.55 -4.23 2.59
CA MET A 66 -2.77 -5.03 2.82
C MET A 66 -3.27 -5.68 1.52
N ALA A 67 -3.13 -5.00 0.38
CA ALA A 67 -3.43 -5.58 -0.91
C ALA A 67 -2.46 -6.73 -1.27
N LEU A 68 -1.17 -6.58 -0.98
CA LEU A 68 -0.19 -7.66 -1.13
C LEU A 68 -0.48 -8.84 -0.18
N TRP A 69 -0.76 -8.56 1.09
CA TRP A 69 -1.17 -9.57 2.08
C TRP A 69 -2.35 -10.42 1.59
N ALA A 70 -3.38 -9.79 1.03
CA ALA A 70 -4.51 -10.52 0.46
C ALA A 70 -4.15 -11.30 -0.82
N ALA A 71 -3.17 -10.84 -1.61
CA ALA A 71 -2.65 -11.60 -2.75
C ALA A 71 -1.89 -12.85 -2.27
N ASP A 72 -1.01 -12.70 -1.29
CA ASP A 72 -0.24 -13.79 -0.69
C ASP A 72 -1.15 -14.84 -0.05
N ASN A 73 -2.13 -14.43 0.74
CA ASN A 73 -3.08 -15.35 1.37
C ASN A 73 -3.89 -16.15 0.34
N ARG A 74 -4.26 -15.53 -0.79
CA ARG A 74 -4.92 -16.24 -1.89
C ARG A 74 -3.99 -17.24 -2.56
N ALA A 75 -2.74 -16.86 -2.82
CA ALA A 75 -1.75 -17.76 -3.40
C ALA A 75 -1.55 -18.99 -2.49
N MET A 76 -1.38 -18.78 -1.19
CA MET A 76 -1.24 -19.84 -0.19
C MET A 76 -2.46 -20.75 -0.11
N ALA A 77 -3.68 -20.19 -0.18
CA ALA A 77 -4.92 -20.98 -0.20
C ALA A 77 -5.02 -21.91 -1.41
N THR A 78 -4.34 -21.58 -2.51
CA THR A 78 -4.27 -22.39 -3.74
C THR A 78 -2.99 -23.24 -3.86
N GLY A 79 -2.19 -23.36 -2.79
CA GLY A 79 -0.95 -24.16 -2.77
C GLY A 79 0.28 -23.45 -3.35
N GLY A 80 0.20 -22.15 -3.62
CA GLY A 80 1.36 -21.32 -3.98
C GLY A 80 2.17 -20.88 -2.75
N SER A 81 3.38 -20.39 -2.98
CA SER A 81 4.23 -19.79 -1.94
C SER A 81 3.79 -18.35 -1.64
N GLY A 82 3.53 -18.01 -0.37
CA GLY A 82 3.34 -16.61 0.05
C GLY A 82 4.65 -15.81 -0.08
N GLY A 83 4.56 -14.53 -0.43
CA GLY A 83 5.71 -13.65 -0.58
C GLY A 83 6.47 -13.83 -1.90
N ALA A 84 5.88 -14.51 -2.88
CA ALA A 84 6.42 -14.52 -4.23
C ALA A 84 6.44 -13.09 -4.78
N SER A 85 7.59 -12.64 -5.28
CA SER A 85 7.70 -11.40 -6.06
C SER A 85 7.00 -11.62 -7.40
N GLY A 86 5.67 -11.65 -7.38
CA GLY A 86 4.83 -11.73 -8.55
C GLY A 86 4.89 -10.41 -9.31
N GLY A 87 6.09 -10.06 -9.80
CA GLY A 87 6.35 -9.15 -10.91
C GLY A 87 5.19 -9.28 -11.87
N VAL A 88 4.44 -8.19 -12.09
CA VAL A 88 3.33 -8.03 -13.04
C VAL A 88 3.07 -9.37 -13.72
N ALA A 89 2.15 -10.17 -13.18
CA ALA A 89 1.89 -11.51 -13.69
C ALA A 89 1.33 -11.40 -15.12
N SER A 90 2.23 -11.18 -16.07
CA SER A 90 2.03 -11.36 -17.48
C SER A 90 1.95 -12.87 -17.66
N SER A 91 0.71 -13.32 -17.86
CA SER A 91 0.37 -14.68 -18.30
C SER A 91 0.76 -15.84 -17.38
N LYS A 92 -0.21 -16.27 -16.57
CA LYS A 92 -0.55 -17.70 -16.56
C LYS A 92 -2.03 -17.84 -16.92
N SER A 93 -2.28 -18.17 -18.18
CA SER A 93 -3.58 -18.62 -18.67
C SER A 93 -3.86 -20.01 -18.12
N VAL A 94 -4.77 -20.11 -17.16
CA VAL A 94 -5.53 -21.35 -16.94
C VAL A 94 -6.97 -20.99 -17.22
N ASP A 95 -7.51 -21.69 -18.20
CA ASP A 95 -8.86 -21.62 -18.75
C ASP A 95 -9.91 -20.98 -17.80
N LYS A 96 -10.58 -19.92 -18.30
CA LYS A 96 -11.61 -19.04 -17.70
C LYS A 96 -11.12 -17.69 -17.12
N VAL A 97 -11.36 -16.64 -17.92
CA VAL A 97 -11.38 -15.19 -17.58
C VAL A 97 -10.08 -14.66 -16.97
N SER A 98 -9.08 -14.50 -17.83
CA SER A 98 -7.97 -13.58 -17.56
C SER A 98 -8.48 -12.14 -17.76
N VAL A 99 -8.76 -11.43 -16.66
CA VAL A 99 -8.89 -9.96 -16.73
C VAL A 99 -7.47 -9.39 -16.78
N SER A 100 -6.96 -9.17 -17.99
CA SER A 100 -5.81 -8.30 -18.21
C SER A 100 -6.27 -6.86 -17.97
N TYR A 101 -5.95 -6.30 -16.80
CA TYR A 101 -6.00 -4.86 -16.65
C TYR A 101 -4.76 -4.29 -17.33
N ASP A 102 -4.95 -3.59 -18.44
CA ASP A 102 -3.90 -2.74 -19.01
C ASP A 102 -3.67 -1.56 -18.04
N THR A 103 -2.74 -1.74 -17.11
CA THR A 103 -2.21 -0.65 -16.27
C THR A 103 -0.90 -0.10 -16.85
N GLY A 104 -0.51 -0.49 -18.07
CA GLY A 104 0.78 -0.14 -18.66
C GLY A 104 0.93 1.34 -18.98
N ALA A 105 -0.18 2.06 -19.17
CA ALA A 105 -0.16 3.48 -19.52
C ALA A 105 -0.07 4.44 -18.31
N THR A 106 -0.28 3.96 -17.07
CA THR A 106 -0.32 4.82 -15.86
C THR A 106 0.73 4.48 -14.80
N LEU A 107 1.44 3.36 -14.93
CA LEU A 107 2.48 2.96 -13.98
C LEU A 107 3.84 3.55 -14.38
N ASN A 108 4.51 4.19 -13.41
CA ASN A 108 5.86 4.70 -13.61
C ASN A 108 6.86 3.52 -13.57
N PRO A 109 7.67 3.27 -14.60
CA PRO A 109 8.62 2.14 -14.62
C PRO A 109 9.61 2.16 -13.46
N ASP A 110 9.92 3.34 -12.90
CA ASP A 110 10.87 3.51 -11.80
C ASP A 110 10.28 3.17 -10.42
N ALA A 111 8.96 2.97 -10.31
CA ALA A 111 8.30 2.74 -9.03
C ALA A 111 8.49 1.31 -8.49
N GLY A 112 9.00 0.37 -9.31
CA GLY A 112 9.40 -0.98 -8.87
C GLY A 112 8.35 -1.69 -8.01
N PHE A 113 8.70 -2.00 -6.76
CA PHE A 113 7.82 -2.64 -5.78
C PHE A 113 6.47 -1.93 -5.61
N TRP A 114 6.45 -0.61 -5.70
CA TRP A 114 5.23 0.16 -5.51
C TRP A 114 4.20 -0.05 -6.64
N ASN A 115 4.63 -0.46 -7.84
CA ASN A 115 3.73 -0.77 -8.96
C ASN A 115 2.86 -2.00 -8.76
N TYR A 116 3.10 -2.82 -7.73
CA TYR A 116 2.27 -4.01 -7.50
C TYR A 116 0.82 -3.70 -7.13
N THR A 117 0.53 -2.48 -6.70
CA THR A 117 -0.83 -2.06 -6.37
C THR A 117 -1.05 -0.60 -6.75
N ARG A 118 -2.29 -0.22 -7.05
CA ARG A 118 -2.64 1.19 -7.32
C ARG A 118 -2.24 2.12 -6.17
N TYR A 119 -2.38 1.65 -4.92
CA TYR A 119 -2.06 2.42 -3.73
C TYR A 119 -0.56 2.69 -3.64
N GLY A 120 0.26 1.70 -4.01
CA GLY A 120 1.70 1.87 -4.06
C GLY A 120 2.14 2.82 -5.16
N ALA A 121 1.59 2.66 -6.37
CA ALA A 121 1.89 3.54 -7.49
C ALA A 121 1.57 5.02 -7.17
N GLU A 122 0.41 5.27 -6.57
CA GLU A 122 0.00 6.60 -6.10
C GLU A 122 0.91 7.11 -4.98
N PHE A 123 1.21 6.27 -3.98
CA PHE A 123 2.16 6.61 -2.91
C PHE A 123 3.52 7.02 -3.50
N TRP A 124 4.06 6.26 -4.46
CA TRP A 124 5.33 6.56 -5.12
C TRP A 124 5.30 7.90 -5.86
N GLN A 125 4.23 8.16 -6.62
CA GLN A 125 4.05 9.45 -7.31
C GLN A 125 4.09 10.61 -6.31
N LEU A 126 3.35 10.51 -5.21
CA LEU A 126 3.28 11.54 -4.20
C LEU A 126 4.61 11.77 -3.47
N ILE A 127 5.32 10.71 -3.04
CA ILE A 127 6.61 10.89 -2.37
C ILE A 127 7.68 11.48 -3.31
N MET A 128 7.64 11.17 -4.61
CA MET A 128 8.55 11.75 -5.58
C MET A 128 8.29 13.25 -5.80
N MET A 129 7.02 13.69 -5.77
CA MET A 129 6.68 15.12 -5.82
C MET A 129 7.21 15.90 -4.60
N PHE A 130 7.18 15.29 -3.41
CA PHE A 130 7.71 15.92 -2.19
C PHE A 130 9.25 15.84 -2.09
N GLY A 131 9.85 14.78 -2.61
CA GLY A 131 11.31 14.60 -2.67
C GLY A 131 12.01 15.50 -3.70
N ALA A 132 11.31 15.88 -4.78
CA ALA A 132 11.82 16.78 -5.81
C ALA A 132 11.75 18.28 -5.41
N GLY A 133 11.11 18.60 -4.28
CA GLY A 133 10.69 19.96 -3.95
C GLY A 133 9.46 20.33 -4.77
N GLY A 134 8.33 20.58 -4.10
CA GLY A 134 7.10 20.98 -4.79
C GLY A 134 7.36 22.20 -5.68
N ILE A 135 7.12 22.07 -6.98
CA ILE A 135 7.11 23.23 -7.88
C ILE A 135 5.82 23.97 -7.57
N GLN A 136 5.96 25.11 -6.89
CA GLN A 136 4.91 26.08 -6.76
C GLN A 136 4.62 26.66 -8.15
N LEU A 137 3.37 26.52 -8.63
CA LEU A 137 2.86 27.24 -9.80
C LEU A 137 2.49 28.68 -9.41
#